data_AF-A0ABD5NN99-F1
#
_entry.id   AF-A0ABD5NN99-F1
#
_cell.length_a   1.000
_cell.length_b   1.000
_cell.length_c   1.000
_cell.angle_alpha   90.00
_cell.angle_beta   90.00
_cell.angle_gamma   90.00
#
_symmetry.space_group_name_H-M   'P 1'
#
loop_
_entity.id
_entity.type
_entity.pdbx_description
1 polymer ?
#
loop_
_entity_poly.entity_id
_entity_poly.type
_entity_poly.pdbx_seq_one_letter_code
_entity_poly.pdbx_strand_id
1 'polypeptide(L)'
;MDSDRSHHSSVGKPNTISLGVRPEDFSLSTDPPSSGNAIVGAVDTIEPLGEYTLVNVVANDQLVTVKVPDTRLGRDDRVYLTFDDADAYLYDANGELVT
;
A
#
# COMPACT_ATOMS: atom_id res chain seq x y z
N MET A 1 5.21 -42.65 35.48
CA MET A 1 5.63 -41.24 35.62
C MET A 1 6.66 -41.00 34.54
N ASP A 2 6.21 -40.55 33.37
CA ASP A 2 7.03 -39.86 32.39
C ASP A 2 6.09 -39.01 31.56
N SER A 3 6.38 -37.72 31.53
CA SER A 3 5.47 -36.65 31.18
C SER A 3 5.36 -36.48 29.67
N ASP A 4 4.12 -36.56 29.17
CA ASP A 4 3.74 -36.08 27.85
C ASP A 4 3.91 -34.55 27.80
N ARG A 5 4.97 -34.08 27.15
CA ARG A 5 5.16 -32.67 26.81
C ARG A 5 4.56 -32.43 25.42
N SER A 6 3.26 -32.16 25.39
CA SER A 6 2.59 -31.65 24.21
C SER A 6 3.15 -30.26 23.85
N HIS A 7 3.93 -30.18 22.77
CA HIS A 7 4.32 -28.93 22.13
C HIS A 7 3.08 -28.26 21.52
N HIS A 8 2.44 -27.38 22.30
CA HIS A 8 1.40 -26.51 21.78
C HIS A 8 2.06 -25.31 21.08
N SER A 9 2.39 -25.45 19.80
CA SER A 9 2.70 -24.29 18.96
C SER A 9 1.39 -23.56 18.67
N SER A 10 1.07 -22.56 19.49
CA SER A 10 0.02 -21.62 19.13
C SER A 10 0.48 -20.84 17.90
N VAL A 11 -0.07 -21.18 16.73
CA VAL A 11 -0.10 -20.25 15.61
C VAL A 11 -0.91 -19.07 16.12
N GLY A 12 -0.24 -17.98 16.50
CA GLY A 12 -0.91 -16.74 16.85
C GLY A 12 -1.85 -16.36 15.70
N LYS A 13 -3.04 -15.87 16.01
CA LYS A 13 -3.92 -15.32 14.98
C LYS A 13 -3.11 -14.33 14.15
N PRO A 14 -3.25 -14.31 12.81
CA PRO A 14 -2.61 -13.27 12.02
C PRO A 14 -3.05 -11.93 12.61
N ASN A 15 -2.09 -11.15 13.09
CA ASN A 15 -2.36 -9.80 13.52
C ASN A 15 -2.66 -9.02 12.24
N THR A 16 -3.94 -8.74 11.99
CA THR A 16 -4.34 -7.84 10.92
C THR A 16 -3.70 -6.48 11.21
N ILE A 17 -2.89 -6.02 10.27
CA ILE A 17 -2.29 -4.69 10.28
C ILE A 17 -2.77 -3.96 9.04
N SER A 18 -3.12 -2.68 9.19
CA SER A 18 -3.40 -1.79 8.07
C SER A 18 -2.20 -0.89 7.82
N LEU A 19 -1.83 -0.70 6.56
CA LEU A 19 -0.80 0.24 6.12
C LEU A 19 -1.48 1.52 5.64
N GLY A 20 -1.12 2.66 6.22
CA GLY A 20 -1.53 3.98 5.78
C GLY A 20 -0.36 4.77 5.20
N VAL A 21 -0.54 5.33 4.01
CA VAL A 21 0.41 6.22 3.34
C VAL A 21 -0.42 7.37 2.76
N ARG A 22 0.05 8.61 2.88
CA ARG A 22 -0.70 9.76 2.34
C ARG A 22 -0.57 9.80 0.81
N PRO A 23 -1.57 10.31 0.08
CA PRO A 23 -1.51 10.38 -1.38
C PRO A 23 -0.25 11.08 -1.93
N GLU A 24 0.22 12.13 -1.25
CA GLU A 24 1.42 12.90 -1.61
C GLU A 24 2.75 12.19 -1.35
N ASP A 25 2.77 11.15 -0.51
CA ASP A 25 3.98 10.42 -0.13
C ASP A 25 4.24 9.20 -1.03
N PHE A 26 3.33 8.94 -1.98
CA PHE A 26 3.52 7.95 -3.02
C PHE A 26 4.34 8.51 -4.19
N SER A 27 5.33 7.74 -4.63
CA SER A 27 5.90 7.84 -5.96
C SER A 27 5.18 6.88 -6.92
N LEU A 28 4.85 7.36 -8.11
CA LEU A 28 4.17 6.60 -9.16
C LEU A 28 5.09 6.47 -10.38
N SER A 29 5.20 5.25 -10.91
CA SER A 29 6.01 4.94 -12.10
C SER A 29 5.29 3.94 -13.02
N THR A 30 5.58 3.99 -14.32
CA THR A 30 5.20 2.97 -15.31
C THR A 30 6.23 1.85 -15.42
N ASP A 31 7.43 2.08 -14.90
CA ASP A 31 8.51 1.10 -14.85
C ASP A 31 8.66 0.55 -13.42
N PRO A 32 8.96 -0.75 -13.26
CA PRO A 32 9.24 -1.32 -11.95
C PRO A 32 10.49 -0.66 -11.34
N PRO A 33 10.55 -0.53 -10.01
CA PRO A 33 11.73 0.02 -9.36
C PRO A 33 12.95 -0.88 -9.61
N SER A 34 14.14 -0.28 -9.71
CA SER A 34 15.40 -1.01 -9.90
C SER A 34 15.79 -1.89 -8.70
N SER A 35 15.23 -1.59 -7.52
CA SER A 35 15.41 -2.33 -6.27
C SER A 35 14.26 -2.03 -5.30
N GLY A 36 14.05 -2.90 -4.30
CA GLY A 36 13.01 -2.71 -3.28
C GLY A 36 11.65 -3.25 -3.70
N ASN A 37 10.61 -2.86 -2.97
CA ASN A 37 9.23 -3.33 -3.17
C ASN A 37 8.38 -2.23 -3.83
N ALA A 38 7.37 -2.65 -4.59
CA ALA A 38 6.34 -1.76 -5.12
C ALA A 38 4.97 -2.41 -4.99
N ILE A 39 3.95 -1.59 -4.76
CA ILE A 39 2.55 -1.98 -4.90
C ILE A 39 2.22 -1.86 -6.39
N VAL A 40 1.81 -2.97 -7.00
CA VAL A 40 1.45 -3.02 -8.42
C VAL A 40 -0.05 -2.87 -8.55
N GLY A 41 -0.50 -2.00 -9.44
CA GLY A 41 -1.92 -1.79 -9.69
C GLY A 41 -2.21 -1.27 -11.10
N ALA A 42 -3.49 -1.05 -11.36
CA ALA A 42 -3.98 -0.46 -12.59
C ALA A 42 -4.72 0.85 -12.29
N VAL A 43 -4.55 1.86 -13.13
CA VAL A 43 -5.25 3.15 -13.01
C VAL A 43 -6.75 2.95 -13.24
N ASP A 44 -7.58 3.38 -12.30
CA ASP A 44 -9.04 3.39 -12.44
C ASP A 44 -9.56 4.75 -12.91
N THR A 45 -9.19 5.83 -12.22
CA THR A 45 -9.57 7.19 -12.60
C THR A 45 -8.41 8.18 -12.47
N ILE A 46 -8.53 9.26 -13.24
CA ILE A 46 -7.59 10.38 -13.25
C ILE A 46 -8.43 11.65 -13.08
N GLU A 47 -8.12 12.42 -12.04
CA GLU A 47 -8.88 13.59 -11.64
C GLU A 47 -7.97 14.82 -11.58
N PRO A 48 -7.90 15.63 -12.65
CA PRO A 48 -7.17 16.88 -12.64
C PRO A 48 -7.87 17.92 -11.75
N LEU A 49 -7.19 18.42 -10.72
CA LEU A 49 -7.73 19.35 -9.73
C LEU A 49 -7.09 20.75 -9.82
N GLY A 50 -6.53 21.09 -10.98
CA GLY A 50 -5.80 22.33 -11.23
C GLY A 50 -4.30 22.10 -11.09
N GLU A 51 -3.73 22.42 -9.93
CA GLU A 51 -2.28 22.37 -9.66
C GLU A 51 -1.72 20.94 -9.47
N TYR A 52 -2.60 19.95 -9.33
CA TYR A 52 -2.24 18.55 -9.19
C TYR A 52 -3.34 17.66 -9.76
N THR A 53 -3.00 16.39 -9.95
CA THR A 53 -3.89 15.34 -10.40
C THR A 53 -3.95 14.24 -9.35
N LEU A 54 -5.15 13.78 -9.01
CA LEU A 54 -5.32 12.53 -8.27
C LEU A 54 -5.41 11.38 -9.26
N VAL A 55 -4.61 10.34 -9.02
CA VAL A 55 -4.63 9.09 -9.78
C VAL A 55 -5.09 8.01 -8.81
N ASN A 56 -6.27 7.46 -9.06
CA ASN A 56 -6.75 6.32 -8.28
C ASN A 56 -6.31 5.03 -8.94
N VAL A 57 -5.65 4.18 -8.17
CA VAL A 57 -5.05 2.92 -8.62
C VAL A 57 -5.70 1.78 -7.87
N VAL A 58 -6.20 0.78 -8.60
CA VAL A 58 -6.69 -0.47 -8.00
C VAL A 58 -5.52 -1.42 -7.82
N ALA A 59 -5.23 -1.81 -6.58
CA ALA A 59 -4.22 -2.79 -6.21
C ALA A 59 -4.82 -3.76 -5.19
N ASN A 60 -4.78 -5.07 -5.47
CA ASN A 60 -5.36 -6.12 -4.61
C ASN A 60 -6.81 -5.81 -4.16
N ASP A 61 -7.68 -5.39 -5.10
CA ASP A 61 -9.07 -5.00 -4.85
C ASP A 61 -9.27 -3.80 -3.91
N GLN A 62 -8.20 -3.05 -3.63
CA GLN A 62 -8.24 -1.79 -2.88
C GLN A 62 -7.95 -0.60 -3.79
N LEU A 63 -8.68 0.49 -3.56
CA LEU A 63 -8.41 1.76 -4.23
C LEU A 63 -7.35 2.54 -3.46
N VAL A 64 -6.23 2.83 -4.11
CA VAL A 64 -5.13 3.63 -3.59
C VAL A 64 -5.10 4.95 -4.34
N THR A 65 -5.25 6.06 -3.62
CA THR A 65 -5.19 7.40 -4.21
C THR A 65 -3.77 7.94 -4.14
N VAL A 66 -3.26 8.39 -5.28
CA VAL A 66 -1.92 8.99 -5.42
C VAL A 66 -2.07 10.42 -5.92
N LYS A 67 -1.30 11.35 -5.35
CA LYS A 67 -1.26 12.74 -5.80
C LYS A 67 0.01 12.98 -6.60
N VAL A 68 -0.14 13.41 -7.84
CA VAL A 68 0.98 13.79 -8.73
C VAL A 68 0.78 15.21 -9.26
N PRO A 69 1.84 15.96 -9.62
CA PRO A 69 1.69 17.28 -10.23
C PRO A 69 0.91 17.20 -11.56
N ASP A 70 1.31 16.30 -12.45
CA ASP A 70 0.63 15.99 -13.70
C ASP A 70 0.87 14.52 -14.08
N THR A 71 0.16 14.05 -15.11
CA THR A 71 0.39 12.72 -15.68
C THR A 71 -0.14 12.62 -17.10
N ARG A 72 0.42 11.67 -17.86
CA ARG A 72 -0.08 11.25 -19.19
C ARG A 72 -0.73 9.87 -19.17
N LEU A 73 -0.89 9.28 -17.99
CA LEU A 73 -1.54 7.98 -17.84
C LEU A 73 -2.97 8.02 -18.35
N GLY A 74 -3.48 6.84 -18.70
CA GLY A 74 -4.88 6.57 -18.96
C GLY A 74 -5.43 5.52 -18.00
N ARG A 75 -6.74 5.32 -18.06
CA ARG A 75 -7.39 4.19 -17.40
C ARG A 75 -6.79 2.87 -17.89
N ASP A 76 -6.75 1.89 -16.99
CA ASP A 76 -6.19 0.55 -17.18
C ASP A 76 -4.66 0.48 -17.34
N ASP A 77 -3.96 1.63 -17.34
CA ASP A 77 -2.49 1.65 -17.35
C ASP A 77 -1.94 0.95 -16.09
N ARG A 78 -0.95 0.09 -16.30
CA ARG A 78 -0.23 -0.58 -15.21
C ARG A 78 0.78 0.39 -14.59
N VAL A 79 0.75 0.49 -13.27
CA VAL A 79 1.65 1.36 -12.51
C VAL A 79 2.26 0.64 -11.31
N TYR A 80 3.38 1.20 -10.85
CA TYR A 80 4.13 0.77 -9.68
C TYR A 80 4.15 1.93 -8.68
N LEU A 81 3.63 1.68 -7.49
CA LEU A 81 3.61 2.64 -6.39
C LEU A 81 4.68 2.28 -5.37
N THR A 82 5.49 3.26 -4.98
CA THR A 82 6.48 3.16 -3.92
C THR A 82 6.32 4.30 -2.93
N PHE A 83 6.85 4.16 -1.73
CA PHE A 83 6.84 5.18 -0.68
C PHE A 83 8.07 4.96 0.22
N ASP A 84 8.46 5.98 0.99
CA ASP A 84 9.47 5.84 2.04
C ASP A 84 8.84 5.24 3.30
N ASP A 85 9.51 4.27 3.93
CA ASP A 85 9.05 3.65 5.18
C ASP A 85 8.85 4.70 6.30
N ALA A 86 9.57 5.83 6.26
CA ALA A 86 9.43 6.92 7.21
C ALA A 86 8.10 7.69 7.10
N ASP A 87 7.44 7.62 5.95
CA ASP A 87 6.15 8.30 5.68
C ASP A 87 4.94 7.34 5.77
N ALA A 88 5.22 6.08 6.14
CA ALA A 88 4.20 5.05 6.34
C ALA A 88 3.79 4.90 7.80
N TYR A 89 2.50 4.60 8.00
CA TYR A 89 1.91 4.34 9.30
C TYR A 89 1.32 2.93 9.32
N LEU A 90 1.53 2.22 10.43
CA LEU A 90 0.90 0.93 10.66
C LEU A 90 -0.19 1.07 11.72
N TYR A 91 -1.33 0.45 11.48
CA TYR A 91 -2.45 0.41 12.42
C TYR A 91 -2.79 -1.01 12.78
N ASP A 92 -3.12 -1.26 14.05
CA ASP A 92 -3.56 -2.57 14.52
C ASP A 92 -4.99 -2.90 14.03
N ALA A 93 -5.50 -4.06 14.45
CA ALA A 93 -6.84 -4.50 14.07
C ALA A 93 -7.98 -3.63 14.62
N ASN A 94 -7.71 -2.77 15.61
CA ASN A 94 -8.65 -1.80 16.17
C ASN A 94 -8.52 -0.41 15.50
N GLY A 95 -7.56 -0.24 14.58
CA GLY A 95 -7.25 1.03 13.95
C GLY A 95 -6.36 1.93 14.80
N GLU A 96 -5.73 1.40 15.85
CA GLU A 96 -4.79 2.15 16.69
C GLU A 96 -3.41 2.19 16.03
N LEU A 97 -2.76 3.35 16.04
CA LEU A 97 -1.41 3.50 15.49
C LEU A 97 -0.43 2.63 16.27
N VAL A 98 0.35 1.83 15.54
CA VAL A 98 1.46 1.04 16.08
C VAL A 98 2.69 1.94 16.17
N THR A 99 3.14 2.21 17.39
CA THR A 99 4.33 3.05 17.70
C THR A 99 5.46 2.24 18.31
#